data_AF-A0A3L7D999-F1
#
_entry.id   AF-A0A3L7D999-F1
#
_cell.length_a   1.000
_cell.length_b   1.000
_cell.length_c   1.000
_cell.angle_alpha   90.00
_cell.angle_beta   90.00
_cell.angle_gamma   90.00
#
_symmetry.space_group_name_H-M   'P 1'
#
loop_
_entity.id
_entity.type
_entity.pdbx_description
1 polymer ?
#
loop_
_entity_poly.entity_id
_entity_poly.type
_entity_poly.pdbx_seq_one_letter_code
_entity_poly.pdbx_strand_id
1 'polypeptide(L)'
;GKSEVIVAVEPTGHYWLNLAYFLEEHGIPLVMVNPAHVCRSKELDDNLPTKHDAKDALVIARLAKDGRFLVPRLLHEIEADLRVGSTLKEKLRKEQTAVKNAIVRWTDRYFPEFWTVFRDLGKTALSVLEWTPLPADMAGRTAEELIEVYRQSKGMKCPQKAKIQALINTAKDSIGVTEGTAMARFEIAALVRRYR
;
A
#
# COMPACT_ATOMS: atom_id res chain seq x y z
N GLY A 1 -47.15 -3.49 20.83
CA GLY A 1 -45.93 -3.68 20.02
C GLY A 1 -44.79 -4.09 20.92
N LYS A 2 -43.66 -4.57 20.38
CA LYS A 2 -42.45 -4.81 21.19
C LYS A 2 -41.87 -3.44 21.63
N SER A 3 -41.43 -3.32 22.87
CA SER A 3 -40.87 -2.09 23.44
C SER A 3 -39.35 -1.97 23.32
N GLU A 4 -38.67 -3.10 23.10
CA GLU A 4 -37.22 -3.19 22.99
C GLU A 4 -36.83 -3.84 21.66
N VAL A 5 -35.84 -3.24 20.99
CA VAL A 5 -35.35 -3.67 19.67
C VAL A 5 -33.84 -3.74 19.71
N ILE A 6 -33.28 -4.81 19.14
CA ILE A 6 -31.84 -4.98 18.92
C ILE A 6 -31.64 -5.21 17.43
N VAL A 7 -30.63 -4.57 16.86
CA VAL A 7 -30.24 -4.75 15.45
C VAL A 7 -29.04 -5.69 15.39
N ALA A 8 -29.14 -6.76 14.61
CA ALA A 8 -28.05 -7.71 14.44
C ALA A 8 -27.48 -7.61 13.01
N VAL A 9 -26.15 -7.60 12.90
CA VAL A 9 -25.45 -7.55 11.61
C VAL A 9 -24.36 -8.62 11.53
N GLU A 10 -24.13 -9.12 10.32
CA GLU A 10 -22.92 -9.87 10.00
C GLU A 10 -21.89 -8.90 9.40
N PRO A 11 -20.76 -8.62 10.08
CA PRO A 11 -19.83 -7.61 9.63
C PRO A 11 -19.11 -8.06 8.35
N THR A 12 -19.49 -7.47 7.22
CA THR A 12 -18.78 -7.62 5.94
C THR A 12 -18.27 -6.26 5.48
N GLY A 13 -16.96 -6.05 5.57
CA GLY A 13 -16.35 -4.75 5.25
C GLY A 13 -16.74 -3.65 6.24
N HIS A 14 -16.93 -2.44 5.72
CA HIS A 14 -17.11 -1.21 6.53
C HIS A 14 -18.54 -0.68 6.60
N TYR A 15 -19.47 -1.22 5.79
CA TYR A 15 -20.81 -0.66 5.62
C TYR A 15 -21.66 -0.63 6.91
N TRP A 16 -21.41 -1.56 7.84
CA TRP A 16 -22.11 -1.63 9.11
C TRP A 16 -21.75 -0.49 10.08
N LEU A 17 -20.58 0.16 9.90
CA LEU A 17 -20.10 1.20 10.82
C LEU A 17 -21.04 2.41 10.85
N ASN A 18 -21.43 2.92 9.68
CA ASN A 18 -22.33 4.07 9.59
C ASN A 18 -23.65 3.81 10.30
N LEU A 19 -24.20 2.60 10.14
CA LEU A 19 -25.42 2.19 10.82
C LEU A 19 -25.20 2.05 12.33
N ALA A 20 -24.07 1.52 12.76
CA ALA A 20 -23.77 1.34 14.18
C ALA A 20 -23.67 2.67 14.93
N TYR A 21 -22.96 3.67 14.38
CA TYR A 21 -22.91 5.02 14.98
C TYR A 21 -24.29 5.68 15.01
N PHE A 22 -25.06 5.60 13.91
CA PHE A 22 -26.43 6.15 13.88
C PHE A 22 -27.34 5.52 14.93
N LEU A 23 -27.29 4.18 15.10
CA LEU A 23 -28.12 3.47 16.07
C LEU A 23 -27.69 3.76 17.51
N GLU A 24 -26.39 3.92 17.77
CA GLU A 24 -25.86 4.31 19.08
C GLU A 24 -26.40 5.68 19.51
N GLU A 25 -26.42 6.66 18.61
CA GLU A 25 -27.01 7.99 18.86
C GLU A 25 -28.52 7.94 19.21
N HIS A 26 -29.23 6.93 18.71
CA HIS A 26 -30.66 6.72 18.97
C HIS A 26 -30.93 5.74 20.13
N GLY A 27 -29.89 5.27 20.82
CA GLY A 27 -30.01 4.33 21.93
C GLY A 27 -30.49 2.93 21.53
N ILE A 28 -30.31 2.54 20.26
CA ILE A 28 -30.68 1.22 19.75
C ILE A 28 -29.45 0.32 19.74
N PRO A 29 -29.42 -0.78 20.51
CA PRO A 29 -28.28 -1.69 20.53
C PRO A 29 -28.05 -2.35 19.16
N LEU A 30 -26.83 -2.28 18.66
CA LEU A 30 -26.35 -3.07 17.53
C LEU A 30 -25.41 -4.18 18.01
N VAL A 31 -25.63 -5.39 17.52
CA VAL A 31 -24.83 -6.57 17.83
C VAL A 31 -24.30 -7.22 16.56
N MET A 32 -23.15 -7.88 16.68
CA MET A 32 -22.48 -8.57 15.59
C MET A 32 -22.58 -10.08 15.73
N VAL A 33 -22.93 -10.74 14.63
CA VAL A 33 -22.88 -12.19 14.52
C VAL A 33 -21.66 -12.57 13.67
N ASN A 34 -20.88 -13.53 14.14
CA ASN A 34 -19.68 -13.98 13.44
C ASN A 34 -20.05 -14.63 12.09
N PRO A 35 -19.49 -14.20 10.94
CA PRO A 35 -19.73 -14.80 9.63
C PRO A 35 -19.57 -16.32 9.57
N ALA A 36 -18.58 -16.86 10.30
CA ALA A 36 -18.35 -18.30 10.37
C ALA A 36 -19.51 -19.04 11.06
N HIS A 37 -20.17 -18.40 12.02
CA HIS A 37 -21.33 -18.99 12.72
C HIS A 37 -22.56 -18.94 11.83
N VAL A 38 -22.73 -17.85 11.08
CA VAL A 38 -23.79 -17.71 10.07
C VAL A 38 -23.65 -18.81 9.02
N CYS A 39 -22.44 -19.01 8.47
CA CYS A 39 -22.17 -20.05 7.48
C CYS A 39 -22.50 -21.46 7.99
N ARG A 40 -21.97 -21.85 9.16
CA ARG A 40 -22.25 -23.18 9.76
C ARG A 40 -23.73 -23.39 10.10
N SER A 41 -24.43 -22.33 10.50
CA SER A 41 -25.86 -22.44 10.81
C SER A 41 -26.70 -22.63 9.55
N LYS A 42 -26.31 -22.01 8.43
CA LYS A 42 -26.94 -22.24 7.12
C LYS A 42 -26.79 -23.69 6.67
N GLU A 43 -25.59 -24.28 6.84
CA GLU A 43 -25.35 -25.69 6.49
C GLU A 43 -26.24 -26.66 7.28
N LEU A 44 -26.60 -26.32 8.52
CA LEU A 44 -27.46 -27.12 9.38
C LEU A 44 -28.95 -26.94 9.06
N ASP A 45 -29.37 -25.70 8.77
CA ASP A 45 -30.77 -25.34 8.56
C ASP A 45 -31.25 -25.55 7.11
N ASP A 46 -30.35 -25.49 6.13
CA ASP A 46 -30.70 -25.39 4.70
C ASP A 46 -29.76 -26.27 3.84
N ASN A 47 -30.26 -27.42 3.40
CA ASN A 47 -29.54 -28.33 2.50
C ASN A 47 -29.52 -27.86 1.02
N LEU A 48 -29.93 -26.61 0.74
CA LEU A 48 -30.03 -26.06 -0.61
C LEU A 48 -29.15 -24.81 -0.76
N PRO A 49 -28.17 -24.80 -1.70
CA PRO A 49 -27.24 -23.69 -1.90
C PRO A 49 -27.89 -22.53 -2.69
N THR A 50 -29.00 -21.99 -2.20
CA THR A 50 -29.64 -20.81 -2.78
C THR A 50 -29.33 -19.57 -1.93
N LYS A 51 -28.54 -18.65 -2.47
CA LYS A 51 -28.27 -17.34 -1.85
C LYS A 51 -29.56 -16.52 -1.82
N HIS A 52 -30.09 -16.21 -0.63
CA HIS A 52 -31.26 -15.34 -0.43
C HIS A 52 -31.03 -14.48 0.81
N ASP A 53 -30.98 -13.15 0.66
CA ASP A 53 -30.71 -12.22 1.77
C ASP A 53 -31.71 -12.34 2.93
N ALA A 54 -32.97 -12.69 2.63
CA ALA A 54 -33.99 -12.94 3.66
C ALA A 54 -33.68 -14.16 4.54
N LYS A 55 -33.07 -15.21 3.96
CA LYS A 55 -32.63 -16.39 4.72
C LYS A 55 -31.44 -16.04 5.60
N ASP A 56 -30.50 -15.28 5.07
CA ASP A 56 -29.32 -14.81 5.79
C ASP A 56 -29.71 -13.94 6.99
N ALA A 57 -30.63 -12.99 6.79
CA ALA A 57 -31.19 -12.16 7.85
C ALA A 57 -31.90 -13.00 8.92
N LEU A 58 -32.63 -14.06 8.53
CA LEU A 58 -33.28 -14.97 9.48
C LEU A 58 -32.27 -15.74 10.33
N VAL A 59 -31.18 -16.25 9.74
CA VAL A 59 -30.11 -16.96 10.46
C VAL A 59 -29.41 -16.01 11.44
N ILE A 60 -29.06 -14.79 11.00
CA ILE A 60 -28.47 -13.76 11.86
C ILE A 60 -29.41 -13.42 13.02
N ALA A 61 -30.71 -13.24 12.76
CA ALA A 61 -31.70 -12.95 13.79
C ALA A 61 -31.86 -14.10 14.79
N ARG A 62 -31.83 -15.36 14.33
CA ARG A 62 -31.87 -16.55 15.21
C ARG A 62 -30.65 -16.61 16.13
N LEU A 63 -29.46 -16.43 15.57
CA LEU A 63 -28.22 -16.41 16.34
C LEU A 63 -28.20 -15.26 17.36
N ALA A 64 -28.67 -14.08 16.97
CA ALA A 64 -28.78 -12.94 17.87
C ALA A 64 -29.79 -13.20 19.00
N LYS A 65 -30.97 -13.76 18.67
CA LYS A 65 -32.00 -14.15 19.65
C LYS A 65 -31.47 -15.16 20.68
N ASP A 66 -30.60 -16.08 20.25
CA ASP A 66 -29.98 -17.09 21.11
C ASP A 66 -28.78 -16.53 21.92
N GLY A 67 -28.50 -15.23 21.85
CA GLY A 67 -27.38 -14.59 22.56
C GLY A 67 -26.01 -14.86 21.92
N ARG A 68 -25.96 -15.45 20.72
CA ARG A 68 -24.71 -15.82 20.01
C ARG A 68 -24.19 -14.65 19.19
N PHE A 69 -23.95 -13.52 19.86
CA PHE A 69 -23.45 -12.29 19.24
C PHE A 69 -22.33 -11.65 20.08
N LEU A 70 -21.69 -10.65 19.49
CA LEU A 70 -20.70 -9.79 20.13
C LEU A 70 -21.21 -8.34 20.10
N VAL A 71 -20.97 -7.57 21.15
CA VAL A 71 -21.22 -6.13 21.12
C VAL A 71 -19.96 -5.45 20.56
N PRO A 72 -20.05 -4.73 19.42
CA PRO A 72 -18.89 -4.05 18.88
C PRO A 72 -18.49 -2.89 19.78
N ARG A 73 -17.18 -2.67 19.92
CA ARG A 73 -16.65 -1.44 20.50
C ARG A 73 -16.55 -0.38 19.41
N LEU A 74 -17.46 0.58 19.43
CA LEU A 74 -17.36 1.79 18.62
C LEU A 74 -16.27 2.69 19.20
N LEU A 75 -15.44 3.25 18.33
CA LEU A 75 -14.35 4.13 18.73
C LEU A 75 -14.82 5.57 18.60
N HIS A 76 -14.50 6.40 19.58
CA HIS A 76 -14.92 7.79 19.61
C HIS A 76 -13.71 8.72 19.76
N GLU A 77 -13.86 9.95 19.29
CA GLU A 77 -12.88 11.03 19.44
C GLU A 77 -11.45 10.57 19.10
N ILE A 78 -10.53 10.68 20.08
CA ILE A 78 -9.11 10.37 19.95
C ILE A 78 -8.88 8.91 19.50
N GLU A 79 -9.69 7.96 19.97
CA GLU A 79 -9.51 6.55 19.60
C GLU A 79 -9.86 6.29 18.13
N ALA A 80 -10.88 6.98 17.62
CA ALA A 80 -11.25 6.93 16.21
C ALA A 80 -10.14 7.53 15.34
N ASP A 81 -9.62 8.70 15.72
CA ASP A 81 -8.52 9.36 15.01
C ASP A 81 -7.25 8.50 15.00
N LEU A 82 -6.90 7.88 16.13
CA LEU A 82 -5.76 6.97 16.21
C LEU A 82 -5.94 5.74 15.30
N ARG A 83 -7.15 5.20 15.20
CA ARG A 83 -7.44 4.07 14.29
C ARG A 83 -7.26 4.47 12.83
N VAL A 84 -7.78 5.63 12.44
CA VAL A 84 -7.66 6.15 11.07
C VAL A 84 -6.20 6.45 10.75
N GLY A 85 -5.49 7.16 11.64
CA GLY A 85 -4.09 7.51 11.48
C GLY A 85 -3.17 6.29 11.37
N SER A 86 -3.38 5.27 12.21
CA SER A 86 -2.64 4.01 12.14
C SER A 86 -2.85 3.28 10.81
N THR A 87 -4.11 3.21 10.36
CA THR A 87 -4.46 2.58 9.07
C THR A 87 -3.83 3.34 7.90
N LEU A 88 -3.89 4.68 7.92
CA LEU A 88 -3.27 5.53 6.91
C LEU A 88 -1.75 5.35 6.88
N LYS A 89 -1.09 5.33 8.04
CA LYS A 89 0.36 5.11 8.15
C LYS A 89 0.77 3.78 7.51
N GLU A 90 0.05 2.70 7.80
CA GLU A 90 0.34 1.38 7.22
C GLU A 90 0.12 1.38 5.70
N LYS A 91 -0.93 2.03 5.21
CA LYS A 91 -1.17 2.21 3.77
C LYS A 91 -0.01 2.96 3.09
N LEU A 92 0.40 4.10 3.65
CA LEU A 92 1.52 4.89 3.12
C LEU A 92 2.83 4.12 3.13
N ARG A 93 3.09 3.32 4.18
CA ARG A 93 4.26 2.44 4.24
C ARG A 93 4.26 1.41 3.12
N LYS A 94 3.12 0.74 2.88
CA LYS A 94 2.96 -0.21 1.77
C LYS A 94 3.15 0.45 0.41
N GLU A 95 2.60 1.65 0.22
CA GLU A 95 2.78 2.41 -1.01
C GLU A 95 4.24 2.80 -1.24
N GLN A 96 4.95 3.26 -0.20
CA GLN A 96 6.37 3.57 -0.27
C GLN A 96 7.22 2.32 -0.63
N THR A 97 6.94 1.18 0.00
CA THR A 97 7.60 -0.09 -0.34
C THR A 97 7.29 -0.52 -1.77
N ALA A 98 6.05 -0.35 -2.24
CA ALA A 98 5.66 -0.68 -3.61
C ALA A 98 6.42 0.18 -4.64
N VAL A 99 6.58 1.47 -4.38
CA VAL A 99 7.37 2.38 -5.24
C VAL A 99 8.85 2.00 -5.22
N LYS A 100 9.43 1.73 -4.04
CA LYS A 100 10.82 1.24 -3.93
C LYS A 100 11.04 -0.02 -4.76
N ASN A 101 10.13 -0.99 -4.65
CA ASN A 101 10.22 -2.24 -5.41
C ASN A 101 10.04 -2.00 -6.92
N ALA A 102 9.24 -1.02 -7.34
CA ALA A 102 9.14 -0.63 -8.74
C ALA A 102 10.46 -0.04 -9.27
N ILE A 103 11.13 0.79 -8.48
CA ILE A 103 12.47 1.31 -8.81
C ILE A 103 13.48 0.17 -8.92
N VAL A 104 13.49 -0.77 -7.96
CA VAL A 104 14.37 -1.96 -8.01
C VAL A 104 14.14 -2.76 -9.30
N ARG A 105 12.90 -3.08 -9.63
CA ARG A 105 12.58 -3.81 -10.88
C ARG A 105 13.00 -3.04 -12.13
N TRP A 106 12.88 -1.71 -12.11
CA TRP A 106 13.33 -0.86 -13.20
C TRP A 106 14.85 -0.93 -13.35
N THR A 107 15.59 -0.81 -12.25
CA THR A 107 17.06 -0.91 -12.26
C THR A 107 17.52 -2.30 -12.67
N ASP A 108 16.88 -3.38 -12.20
CA ASP A 108 17.24 -4.75 -12.58
C ASP A 108 17.09 -4.99 -14.09
N ARG A 109 16.16 -4.28 -14.74
CA ARG A 109 15.93 -4.37 -16.18
C ARG A 109 16.91 -3.55 -17.00
N TYR A 110 17.16 -2.30 -16.60
CA TYR A 110 17.88 -1.32 -17.43
C TYR A 110 19.31 -1.01 -16.98
N PHE A 111 19.65 -1.31 -15.72
CA PHE A 111 20.98 -1.12 -15.17
C PHE A 111 21.23 -2.06 -13.96
N PRO A 112 21.31 -3.39 -14.17
CA PRO A 112 21.34 -4.38 -13.08
C PRO A 112 22.55 -4.23 -12.15
N GLU A 113 23.66 -3.66 -12.62
CA GLU A 113 24.87 -3.43 -11.83
C GLU A 113 24.74 -2.25 -10.84
N PHE A 114 23.67 -1.47 -10.92
CA PHE A 114 23.45 -0.28 -10.09
C PHE A 114 23.58 -0.55 -8.58
N TRP A 115 23.05 -1.68 -8.11
CA TRP A 115 23.06 -2.06 -6.69
C TRP A 115 24.42 -2.54 -6.19
N THR A 116 25.40 -2.77 -7.08
CA THR A 116 26.79 -3.03 -6.66
C THR A 116 27.45 -1.77 -6.09
N VAL A 117 27.00 -0.59 -6.55
CA VAL A 117 27.53 0.72 -6.14
C VAL A 117 26.71 1.33 -5.00
N PHE A 118 25.38 1.19 -5.06
CA PHE A 118 24.46 1.76 -4.08
C PHE A 118 23.81 0.66 -3.24
N ARG A 119 23.90 0.77 -1.91
CA ARG A 119 23.22 -0.16 -0.98
C ARG A 119 21.73 0.15 -0.80
N ASP A 120 21.32 1.40 -1.02
CA ASP A 120 19.93 1.85 -0.86
C ASP A 120 19.68 3.13 -1.68
N LEU A 121 18.41 3.53 -1.79
CA LEU A 121 17.92 4.75 -2.46
C LEU A 121 18.23 6.02 -1.66
N GLY A 122 19.51 6.26 -1.40
CA GLY A 122 19.99 7.53 -0.85
C GLY A 122 19.89 8.68 -1.86
N LYS A 123 20.19 9.90 -1.41
CA LYS A 123 20.11 11.10 -2.25
C LYS A 123 20.88 10.96 -3.58
N THR A 124 22.09 10.40 -3.55
CA THR A 124 22.91 10.25 -4.76
C THR A 124 22.32 9.24 -5.74
N ALA A 125 21.84 8.10 -5.24
CA ALA A 125 21.18 7.08 -6.05
C ALA A 125 19.94 7.66 -6.74
N LEU A 126 19.11 8.40 -5.99
CA LEU A 126 17.91 9.06 -6.54
C LEU A 126 18.26 10.16 -7.56
N SER A 127 19.35 10.91 -7.37
CA SER A 127 19.79 11.89 -8.37
C SER A 127 20.28 11.22 -9.66
N VAL A 128 21.01 10.12 -9.56
CA VAL A 128 21.41 9.35 -10.74
C VAL A 128 20.18 8.88 -11.51
N LEU A 129 19.24 8.23 -10.81
CA LEU A 129 18.01 7.71 -11.43
C LEU A 129 17.09 8.81 -11.99
N GLU A 130 17.25 10.06 -11.57
CA GLU A 130 16.49 11.19 -12.09
C GLU A 130 17.11 11.79 -13.36
N TRP A 131 18.44 11.89 -13.41
CA TRP A 131 19.14 12.67 -14.45
C TRP A 131 19.89 11.81 -15.47
N THR A 132 20.45 10.69 -15.06
CA THR A 132 21.27 9.78 -15.89
C THR A 132 20.96 8.31 -15.57
N PRO A 133 19.69 7.89 -15.71
CA PRO A 133 19.25 6.59 -15.22
C PRO A 133 19.80 5.40 -16.02
N LEU A 134 20.27 5.60 -17.25
CA LEU A 134 20.73 4.52 -18.13
C LEU A 134 22.25 4.48 -18.24
N PRO A 135 22.86 3.28 -18.46
CA PRO A 135 24.31 3.16 -18.66
C PRO A 135 24.84 4.06 -19.79
N ALA A 136 24.07 4.19 -20.87
CA ALA A 136 24.40 5.05 -22.02
C ALA A 136 24.54 6.54 -21.66
N ASP A 137 23.91 7.01 -20.57
CA ASP A 137 24.05 8.41 -20.12
C ASP A 137 25.42 8.71 -19.54
N MET A 138 26.15 7.67 -19.13
CA MET A 138 27.46 7.76 -18.50
C MET A 138 28.59 7.55 -19.50
N ALA A 139 28.26 7.07 -20.70
CA ALA A 139 29.23 6.86 -21.77
C ALA A 139 29.89 8.20 -22.17
N GLY A 140 31.23 8.22 -22.13
CA GLY A 140 32.02 9.39 -22.52
C GLY A 140 32.01 10.56 -21.53
N ARG A 141 31.34 10.43 -20.37
CA ARG A 141 31.32 11.47 -19.33
C ARG A 141 32.30 11.20 -18.20
N THR A 142 32.86 12.27 -17.66
CA THR A 142 33.71 12.25 -16.48
C THR A 142 32.89 12.28 -15.19
N ALA A 143 33.50 11.85 -14.08
CA ALA A 143 32.85 11.92 -12.77
C ALA A 143 32.51 13.38 -12.38
N GLU A 144 33.36 14.33 -12.75
CA GLU A 144 33.20 15.76 -12.51
C GLU A 144 31.97 16.33 -13.22
N GLU A 145 31.78 16.00 -14.49
CA GLU A 145 30.60 16.43 -15.26
C GLU A 145 29.30 15.88 -14.66
N LEU A 146 29.29 14.60 -14.29
CA LEU A 146 28.13 13.98 -13.64
C LEU A 146 27.84 14.57 -12.26
N ILE A 147 28.87 14.88 -11.48
CA ILE A 147 28.74 15.56 -10.18
C ILE A 147 28.02 16.90 -10.36
N GLU A 148 28.38 17.68 -11.39
CA GLU A 148 27.76 18.98 -11.65
C GLU A 148 26.27 18.84 -11.97
N VAL A 149 25.91 17.87 -12.80
CA VAL A 149 24.51 17.55 -13.11
C VAL A 149 23.75 17.16 -11.84
N TYR A 150 24.31 16.28 -11.01
CA TYR A 150 23.62 15.83 -9.79
C TYR A 150 23.52 16.91 -8.72
N ARG A 151 24.36 17.95 -8.77
CA ARG A 151 24.30 19.09 -7.85
C ARG A 151 23.05 19.95 -8.08
N GLN A 152 22.44 19.87 -9.26
CA GLN A 152 21.15 20.52 -9.56
C GLN A 152 19.97 19.85 -8.86
N SER A 153 20.15 18.63 -8.34
CA SER A 153 19.11 17.91 -7.60
C SER A 153 18.85 18.50 -6.20
N LYS A 154 17.58 18.55 -5.83
CA LYS A 154 17.12 19.21 -4.59
C LYS A 154 17.77 18.57 -3.35
N GLY A 155 18.57 19.36 -2.62
CA GLY A 155 19.20 18.94 -1.37
C GLY A 155 20.50 18.13 -1.52
N MET A 156 21.12 18.16 -2.71
CA MET A 156 22.44 17.57 -2.99
C MET A 156 23.54 18.62 -2.82
N LYS A 157 24.40 18.48 -1.80
CA LYS A 157 25.55 19.37 -1.58
C LYS A 157 26.88 18.77 -2.02
N CYS A 158 27.11 17.48 -1.72
CA CYS A 158 28.36 16.78 -2.04
C CYS A 158 28.09 15.36 -2.57
N PRO A 159 27.94 15.17 -3.89
CA PRO A 159 27.88 13.84 -4.48
C PRO A 159 29.20 13.09 -4.22
N GLN A 160 29.13 11.82 -3.83
CA GLN A 160 30.32 11.01 -3.54
C GLN A 160 31.03 10.63 -4.85
N LYS A 161 32.10 11.35 -5.19
CA LYS A 161 32.91 11.13 -6.41
C LYS A 161 33.30 9.67 -6.60
N ALA A 162 33.74 8.99 -5.54
CA ALA A 162 34.12 7.57 -5.59
C ALA A 162 32.99 6.65 -6.08
N LYS A 163 31.75 6.90 -5.65
CA LYS A 163 30.58 6.12 -6.11
C LYS A 163 30.23 6.42 -7.55
N ILE A 164 30.31 7.68 -7.96
CA ILE A 164 30.04 8.08 -9.35
C ILE A 164 31.08 7.46 -10.28
N GLN A 165 32.35 7.44 -9.88
CA GLN A 165 33.40 6.77 -10.66
C GLN A 165 33.17 5.26 -10.75
N ALA A 166 32.82 4.61 -9.63
CA ALA A 166 32.48 3.20 -9.63
C ALA A 166 31.28 2.91 -10.57
N LEU A 167 30.28 3.79 -10.56
CA LEU A 167 29.11 3.69 -11.42
C LEU A 167 29.44 3.82 -12.91
N ILE A 168 30.27 4.81 -13.28
CA ILE A 168 30.76 4.96 -14.66
C ILE A 168 31.49 3.68 -15.10
N ASN A 169 32.30 3.08 -14.22
CA ASN A 169 33.01 1.85 -14.55
C ASN A 169 32.03 0.69 -14.77
N THR A 170 31.05 0.51 -13.90
CA THR A 170 30.03 -0.55 -14.04
C THR A 170 29.12 -0.34 -15.25
N ALA A 171 28.90 0.92 -15.67
CA ALA A 171 28.07 1.23 -16.83
C ALA A 171 28.68 0.75 -18.16
N LYS A 172 30.01 0.64 -18.24
CA LYS A 172 30.72 0.20 -19.46
C LYS A 172 30.41 -1.26 -19.81
N ASP A 173 30.29 -2.10 -18.79
CA ASP A 173 30.07 -3.54 -18.91
C ASP A 173 28.61 -3.93 -18.63
N SER A 174 27.69 -2.95 -18.61
CA SER A 174 26.31 -3.18 -18.22
C SER A 174 25.55 -4.01 -19.25
N ILE A 175 24.81 -5.01 -18.76
CA ILE A 175 23.95 -5.88 -19.58
C ILE A 175 22.48 -5.43 -19.61
N GLY A 176 22.20 -4.20 -19.17
CA GLY A 176 20.85 -3.65 -19.12
C GLY A 176 20.18 -3.55 -20.50
N VAL A 177 18.85 -3.63 -20.52
CA VAL A 177 18.06 -3.51 -21.76
C VAL A 177 18.28 -2.13 -22.40
N THR A 178 18.59 -2.10 -23.70
CA THR A 178 18.82 -0.86 -24.47
C THR A 178 17.62 -0.43 -25.32
N GLU A 179 16.58 -1.27 -25.38
CA GLU A 179 15.35 -1.04 -26.15
C GLU A 179 14.30 -0.27 -25.32
N GLY A 180 13.49 0.57 -25.98
CA GLY A 180 12.38 1.29 -25.32
C GLY A 180 12.82 2.35 -24.30
N THR A 181 14.06 2.81 -24.38
CA THR A 181 14.71 3.68 -23.38
C THR A 181 14.02 5.03 -23.19
N ALA A 182 13.36 5.56 -24.21
CA ALA A 182 12.61 6.81 -24.09
C ALA A 182 11.52 6.73 -23.00
N MET A 183 10.65 5.72 -23.07
CA MET A 183 9.62 5.50 -22.05
C MET A 183 10.18 5.01 -20.73
N ALA A 184 11.28 4.24 -20.75
CA ALA A 184 11.97 3.85 -19.54
C ALA A 184 12.42 5.06 -18.71
N ARG A 185 12.93 6.12 -19.35
CA ARG A 185 13.32 7.38 -18.68
C ARG A 185 12.13 8.09 -18.05
N PHE A 186 10.99 8.15 -18.75
CA PHE A 186 9.77 8.74 -18.19
C PHE A 186 9.28 7.94 -16.97
N GLU A 187 9.30 6.62 -17.05
CA GLU A 187 8.89 5.73 -15.96
C GLU A 187 9.74 5.94 -14.71
N ILE A 188 11.07 5.89 -14.82
CA ILE A 188 11.95 6.04 -13.65
C ILE A 188 11.87 7.44 -13.04
N ALA A 189 11.77 8.50 -13.87
CA ALA A 189 11.59 9.85 -13.38
C ALA A 189 10.28 10.01 -12.59
N ALA A 190 9.18 9.40 -13.06
CA ALA A 190 7.91 9.39 -12.34
C ALA A 190 8.00 8.62 -11.02
N LEU A 191 8.67 7.45 -11.01
CA LEU A 191 8.88 6.64 -9.81
C LEU A 191 9.75 7.38 -8.76
N VAL A 192 10.85 8.01 -9.19
CA VAL A 192 11.73 8.79 -8.30
C VAL A 192 10.99 9.97 -7.68
N ARG A 193 10.16 10.68 -8.47
CA ARG A 193 9.32 11.77 -7.95
C ARG A 193 8.30 11.30 -6.93
N ARG A 194 7.71 10.11 -7.12
CA ARG A 194 6.76 9.52 -6.17
C ARG A 194 7.42 8.97 -4.90
N TYR A 195 8.70 8.60 -4.98
CA TYR A 195 9.45 8.09 -3.83
C TYR A 195 9.94 9.19 -2.87
N ARG A 196 10.22 10.38 -3.40
CA ARG A 196 10.63 11.57 -2.64
C ARG A 196 9.45 12.21 -1.91
#